data_AF-Q86BY0-F1
#
_entry.id   AF-Q86BY0-F1
#
_cell.length_a   1.000
_cell.length_b   1.000
_cell.length_c   1.000
_cell.angle_alpha   90.00
_cell.angle_beta   90.00
_cell.angle_gamma   90.00
#
_symmetry.space_group_name_H-M   'P 1'
#
loop_
_entity.id
_entity.type
_entity.pdbx_description
1 polymer ?
#
loop_
_entity_poly.entity_id
_entity_poly.type
_entity_poly.pdbx_seq_one_letter_code
_entity_poly.pdbx_strand_id
1 'polypeptide(L)' 'GLPILNRECTQDYQVPDSDVVIRKGIQMVIPLLAISMNEKYFPDPELYSPERFDEQSINHDPDAYY' A
#
# COMPACT_ATOMS: atom_id res chain seq x y z
N GLY A 1 10.13 -0.08 11.55
CA GLY A 1 9.91 0.07 10.10
C GLY A 1 9.76 1.54 9.75
N LEU A 2 9.93 1.91 8.49
CA LEU A 2 9.65 3.27 8.01
C LEU A 2 8.17 3.35 7.59
N PRO A 3 7.35 4.27 8.13
CA PRO A 3 5.92 4.35 7.84
C PRO A 3 5.61 4.93 6.45
N ILE A 4 6.62 5.47 5.78
CA ILE A 4 6.54 6.07 4.45
C ILE A 4 7.76 5.69 3.62
N LEU A 5 7.60 5.65 2.29
CA LEU A 5 8.69 5.51 1.35
C LEU A 5 8.78 6.74 0.45
N ASN A 6 9.95 7.36 0.40
CA ASN A 6 10.25 8.40 -0.58
C ASN A 6 10.75 7.76 -1.87
N ARG A 7 10.26 8.24 -3.01
CA ARG A 7 10.64 7.80 -4.35
C ARG A 7 10.82 9.03 -5.24
N GLU A 8 11.66 8.89 -6.26
CA GLU A 8 11.72 9.83 -7.37
C GLU A 8 11.38 9.07 -8.64
N CYS A 9 10.51 9.65 -9.46
CA CYS A 9 10.15 9.07 -10.74
C CYS A 9 11.34 9.18 -11.71
N THR A 10 11.91 8.06 -12.16
CA THR A 10 13.11 8.06 -13.01
C THR A 10 12.82 8.25 -14.50
N GLN A 11 11.56 8.10 -14.90
CA GLN A 11 11.02 8.27 -16.25
C GLN A 11 9.54 8.64 -16.16
N ASP A 12 8.99 9.33 -17.16
CA ASP A 12 7.55 9.62 -17.19
C ASP A 12 6.74 8.30 -17.09
N TYR A 13 5.76 8.28 -16.19
CA TYR A 13 4.94 7.10 -15.89
C TYR A 13 3.45 7.44 -15.98
N GLN A 14 2.75 6.77 -16.90
CA GLN A 14 1.28 6.79 -16.95
C GLN A 14 0.76 5.86 -15.86
N VAL A 15 -0.01 6.40 -14.91
CA VAL A 15 -0.68 5.57 -13.90
C VAL A 15 -1.74 4.71 -14.62
N PRO A 16 -1.75 3.38 -14.42
CA PRO A 16 -2.77 2.51 -14.99
C PRO A 16 -4.18 2.99 -14.64
N ASP A 17 -5.11 2.82 -15.58
CA ASP A 17 -6.54 3.14 -15.40
C ASP A 17 -6.83 4.59 -14.98
N SER A 18 -5.92 5.52 -15.32
CA SER A 18 -5.99 6.93 -14.96
C SER A 18 -5.37 7.80 -16.05
N ASP A 19 -5.80 9.06 -16.15
CA ASP A 19 -5.19 10.08 -17.02
C ASP A 19 -3.94 10.74 -16.38
N VAL A 20 -3.56 10.32 -15.17
CA VAL A 20 -2.42 10.88 -14.42
C VAL A 20 -1.08 10.41 -15.00
N VAL A 21 -0.24 11.39 -15.38
CA VAL A 21 1.17 11.17 -15.73
C VAL A 21 2.07 11.71 -14.63
N ILE A 22 2.88 10.85 -14.04
CA ILE A 22 3.94 11.22 -13.09
C ILE A 22 5.19 11.52 -13.91
N ARG A 23 5.62 12.77 -13.91
CA ARG A 23 6.78 13.20 -14.71
C ARG A 23 8.10 12.79 -14.05
N LYS A 24 9.11 12.52 -14.87
CA LYS A 24 10.48 12.29 -14.42
C LYS A 24 10.96 13.41 -13.49
N GLY A 25 11.63 13.04 -12.40
CA GLY A 25 12.17 13.95 -11.38
C GLY A 25 11.16 14.35 -10.30
N ILE A 26 9.87 14.01 -10.44
CA ILE A 26 8.88 14.25 -9.40
C ILE A 26 9.17 13.34 -8.19
N GLN A 27 9.23 13.96 -7.02
CA GLN A 27 9.28 13.27 -5.73
C GLN A 27 7.90 12.74 -5.36
N MET A 28 7.86 11.53 -4.80
CA MET A 28 6.66 10.83 -4.40
C MET A 28 6.82 10.27 -3.00
N VAL A 29 5.71 10.22 -2.28
CA VAL A 29 5.61 9.58 -0.97
C VAL A 29 4.60 8.45 -1.06
N ILE A 30 5.01 7.23 -0.72
CA ILE A 30 4.13 6.07 -0.61
C ILE A 30 3.82 5.88 0.89
N PRO A 31 2.58 6.07 1.34
CA PRO A 31 2.22 6.02 2.76
C PRO A 31 1.97 4.58 3.21
N LEU A 32 3.04 3.82 3.46
CA LEU A 32 2.95 2.41 3.86
C LEU A 32 2.04 2.19 5.08
N LEU A 33 2.17 3.01 6.12
CA LEU A 33 1.36 2.85 7.33
C LEU A 33 -0.14 3.01 7.03
N ALA A 34 -0.51 3.99 6.20
CA ALA A 34 -1.91 4.19 5.85
C ALA A 34 -2.47 3.02 5.03
N ILE A 35 -1.66 2.44 4.14
CA ILE A 35 -2.04 1.24 3.37
C ILE A 35 -2.20 0.04 4.31
N SER A 36 -1.25 -0.18 5.23
CA SER A 36 -1.31 -1.28 6.21
C SER A 36 -2.47 -1.15 7.21
N MET A 37 -2.99 0.05 7.43
CA MET A 37 -4.13 0.33 8.32
C MET A 37 -5.44 0.54 7.56
N ASN A 38 -5.46 0.29 6.25
CA ASN A 38 -6.67 0.47 5.45
C ASN A 38 -7.61 -0.72 5.65
N GLU A 39 -8.79 -0.47 6.20
CA GLU A 39 -9.82 -1.46 6.50
C GLU A 39 -10.29 -2.26 5.28
N LYS A 40 -10.16 -1.69 4.07
CA LYS A 40 -10.40 -2.43 2.82
C LYS A 40 -9.53 -3.68 2.73
N TYR A 41 -8.28 -3.58 3.15
CA TYR A 41 -7.29 -4.65 3.03
C TYR A 41 -7.12 -5.43 4.34
N PHE A 42 -7.27 -4.77 5.48
CA PHE A 42 -7.09 -5.37 6.79
C PHE A 42 -8.30 -5.04 7.68
N PRO A 43 -9.32 -5.92 7.77
CA PRO A 43 -10.49 -5.70 8.63
C PRO A 43 -10.08 -5.50 10.09
N ASP A 44 -10.71 -4.56 10.80
CA ASP A 44 -10.35 -4.15 12.16
C ASP A 44 -8.84 -3.86 12.33
N PRO A 45 -8.27 -2.93 11.55
CA PRO A 45 -6.81 -2.75 11.48
C PRO A 45 -6.21 -2.22 12.80
N GLU A 46 -7.03 -1.57 13.64
CA GLU A 46 -6.62 -1.09 14.97
C GLU A 46 -6.53 -2.22 16.01
N LEU A 47 -7.11 -3.39 15.73
CA LEU A 47 -7.01 -4.57 16.58
C LEU A 47 -5.71 -5.33 16.31
N TYR A 48 -4.90 -5.50 17.35
CA TYR A 48 -3.75 -6.41 17.29
C TYR A 48 -4.22 -7.85 17.21
N SER A 49 -4.25 -8.41 16.00
CA SER A 49 -4.53 -9.82 15.71
C SER A 49 -3.45 -10.38 14.80
N PRO A 50 -2.40 -11.03 15.35
CA PRO A 50 -1.37 -11.71 14.58
C PRO A 50 -1.92 -12.86 13.72
N GLU A 51 -2.96 -13.53 14.20
CA GLU A 51 -3.54 -14.74 13.60
C GLU A 51 -4.15 -14.50 12.20
N ARG A 52 -4.40 -13.24 11.83
CA ARG A 52 -4.90 -12.87 10.50
C ARG A 52 -3.95 -13.22 9.35
N PHE A 53 -2.70 -13.53 9.68
CA PHE A 53 -1.65 -13.93 8.73
C PHE A 53 -1.38 -15.44 8.77
N ASP A 54 -2.00 -16.18 9.70
CA ASP A 54 -1.87 -17.63 9.75
C ASP A 54 -2.65 -18.28 8.61
N GLU A 55 -2.09 -19.33 8.00
CA GLU A 55 -2.70 -20.01 6.86
C GLU A 55 -4.12 -20.54 7.14
N GLN A 56 -4.41 -20.89 8.40
CA GLN A 56 -5.71 -21.43 8.79
C GLN A 56 -6.76 -20.33 9.10
N SER A 57 -6.34 -19.08 9.28
CA SER A 57 -7.20 -17.97 9.71
C SER A 57 -6.89 -16.66 8.97
N ILE A 58 -6.52 -16.77 7.69
CA ILE A 58 -6.31 -15.64 6.80
C ILE A 58 -7.50 -14.68 6.89
N ASN A 59 -7.24 -13.46 7.34
CA ASN A 59 -8.25 -12.41 7.50
C ASN A 59 -7.67 -11.08 7.03
N HIS A 60 -7.33 -11.03 5.75
CA HIS A 60 -6.95 -9.84 5.00
C HIS A 60 -7.37 -10.04 3.54
N ASP A 61 -7.55 -8.95 2.81
CA ASP A 61 -7.88 -8.99 1.39
C ASP A 61 -6.69 -9.58 0.61
N PRO A 62 -6.91 -10.54 -0.33
CA PRO A 62 -5.84 -11.08 -1.16
C PRO A 62 -5.04 -10.01 -1.90
N ASP A 63 -5.67 -8.91 -2.29
CA ASP A 63 -5.06 -7.78 -3.00
C ASP A 63 -4.20 -6.89 -2.09
N ALA A 64 -4.13 -7.16 -0.78
CA ALA A 64 -3.30 -6.40 0.15
C ALA A 64 -1.79 -6.44 -0.18
N TYR A 65 -1.37 -7.40 -1.02
CA TYR A 65 0.02 -7.62 -1.43
C TYR A 65 0.26 -7.46 -2.94
N TYR A 66 -0.75 -7.08 -3.72
CA TYR A 66 -0.68 -6.95 -5.18
C TYR A 66 -0.70 -5.50 -5.68
#